data_AF-A0A3P7MWN4-F1
#
_entry.id   AF-A0A3P7MWN4-F1
#
_cell.length_a   1.000
_cell.length_b   1.000
_cell.length_c   1.000
_cell.angle_alpha   90.00
_cell.angle_beta   90.00
_cell.angle_gamma   90.00
#
_symmetry.space_group_name_H-M   'P 1'
#
loop_
_entity.id
_entity.type
_entity.pdbx_description
1 polymer ?
#
loop_
_entity_poly.entity_id
_entity_poly.type
_entity_poly.pdbx_seq_one_letter_code
_entity_poly.pdbx_strand_id
1 'polypeptide(L)'
;MGCVGEVQFRVSAAGPGGFGPPSMSSVPVTVPMEMSERGTTGLPLSPGRPTVVSVDGHRATIEWSPPTIDPKTAPLAGYQVEYRVYGTVDWMVANDTLVRECSYTGMLRF
;
A
#
# COMPACT_ATOMS: atom_id res chain seq x y z
N MET A 1 15.46 -4.21 -18.94
CA MET A 1 14.96 -5.31 -19.80
C MET A 1 13.63 -5.73 -19.20
N GLY A 2 12.51 -5.41 -19.84
CA GLY A 2 11.17 -5.67 -19.28
C GLY A 2 10.78 -7.14 -19.40
N CYS A 3 10.01 -7.66 -18.45
CA CYS A 3 9.48 -9.02 -18.51
C CYS A 3 8.34 -9.10 -19.54
N VAL A 4 8.27 -10.19 -20.31
CA VAL A 4 7.18 -10.47 -21.24
C VAL A 4 6.41 -11.69 -20.76
N GLY A 5 5.10 -11.73 -21.01
CA GLY A 5 4.25 -12.87 -20.71
C GLY A 5 3.41 -13.29 -21.91
N GLU A 6 2.94 -14.52 -21.93
CA GLU A 6 2.16 -15.07 -23.04
C GLU A 6 0.69 -15.24 -22.62
N VAL A 7 -0.24 -14.75 -23.46
CA VAL A 7 -1.69 -14.82 -23.20
C VAL A 7 -2.42 -15.52 -24.34
N GLN A 8 -3.52 -16.18 -24.01
CA GLN A 8 -4.42 -16.82 -24.98
C GLN A 8 -5.86 -16.36 -24.72
N PHE A 9 -6.63 -16.20 -25.80
CA PHE A 9 -8.02 -15.74 -25.74
C PHE A 9 -8.97 -16.84 -26.19
N ARG A 10 -10.17 -16.88 -25.62
CA ARG A 10 -11.28 -17.70 -26.10
C ARG A 10 -12.59 -16.93 -25.95
N VAL A 11 -13.59 -17.24 -26.76
CA VAL A 11 -14.87 -16.52 -26.79
C VAL A 11 -16.05 -17.47 -26.63
N SER A 12 -17.09 -17.05 -25.92
CA SER A 12 -18.36 -17.77 -25.77
C SER A 12 -19.50 -16.92 -26.32
N ALA A 13 -20.46 -17.53 -27.02
CA ALA A 13 -21.67 -16.84 -27.45
C ALA A 13 -22.63 -16.65 -26.25
N ALA A 14 -23.20 -15.46 -26.08
CA ALA A 14 -24.17 -15.18 -25.02
C ALA A 14 -25.59 -15.10 -25.59
N GLY A 15 -26.54 -15.78 -24.94
CA GLY A 15 -27.97 -15.69 -25.24
C GLY A 15 -28.81 -15.43 -23.99
N PRO A 16 -30.15 -15.35 -24.10
CA PRO A 16 -31.04 -15.06 -22.97
C PRO A 16 -30.96 -16.08 -21.81
N GLY A 17 -30.48 -17.30 -22.09
CA GLY A 17 -30.26 -18.35 -21.10
C GLY A 17 -28.85 -18.43 -20.53
N GLY A 18 -27.95 -17.50 -20.88
CA GLY A 18 -26.56 -17.47 -20.44
C GLY A 18 -25.54 -17.70 -21.56
N PHE A 19 -24.31 -18.03 -21.16
CA PHE A 19 -23.19 -18.23 -22.08
C PHE A 19 -23.16 -19.68 -22.59
N GLY A 20 -23.04 -19.84 -23.91
CA GLY A 20 -22.77 -21.11 -24.57
C GLY A 20 -21.32 -21.59 -24.35
N PRO A 21 -21.00 -22.80 -24.82
CA PRO A 21 -19.66 -23.36 -24.69
C PRO A 21 -18.60 -22.43 -25.31
N PRO A 22 -17.41 -22.29 -24.69
CA PRO A 22 -16.34 -21.48 -25.23
C PRO A 22 -15.76 -22.09 -26.52
N SER A 23 -15.22 -21.22 -27.37
CA SER A 23 -14.42 -21.60 -28.54
C SER A 23 -13.12 -22.31 -28.15
N MET A 24 -12.41 -22.85 -29.14
CA MET A 24 -10.99 -23.17 -28.98
C MET A 24 -10.20 -21.92 -28.61
N SER A 25 -9.12 -22.11 -27.84
CA SER A 25 -8.18 -21.04 -27.48
C SER A 25 -7.43 -20.54 -28.72
N SER A 26 -7.09 -19.25 -28.73
CA SER A 26 -6.23 -18.65 -29.74
C SER A 26 -4.79 -19.18 -29.62
N VAL A 27 -3.97 -18.89 -30.64
CA VAL A 27 -2.51 -19.00 -30.50
C VAL A 27 -2.02 -18.10 -29.35
N PRO A 28 -0.98 -18.51 -28.60
CA PRO A 28 -0.37 -17.66 -27.60
C PRO A 28 0.16 -16.37 -28.23
N VAL A 29 -0.11 -15.24 -27.58
CA VAL A 29 0.40 -13.93 -27.99
C VAL A 29 1.33 -13.43 -26.88
N THR A 30 2.57 -13.12 -27.24
CA THR A 30 3.51 -12.47 -26.34
C THR A 30 3.10 -11.02 -26.16
N VAL A 31 2.76 -10.66 -24.93
CA VAL A 31 2.47 -9.29 -24.54
C VAL A 31 3.60 -8.78 -23.64
N PRO A 32 4.03 -7.51 -23.78
CA PRO A 32 4.83 -6.88 -22.75
C PRO A 32 4.00 -6.90 -21.46
N MET A 33 4.43 -7.70 -20.49
CA MET A 33 3.87 -7.61 -19.17
C MET A 33 4.52 -6.40 -18.54
N GLU A 34 3.79 -5.28 -18.47
CA GLU A 34 3.99 -4.42 -17.31
C GLU A 34 3.70 -5.33 -16.12
N MET A 35 4.76 -5.68 -15.36
CA MET A 35 4.54 -6.08 -13.99
C MET A 35 3.92 -4.86 -13.30
N SER A 36 2.61 -4.70 -13.43
CA SER A 36 1.84 -4.19 -12.32
C SER A 36 2.01 -5.27 -11.26
N GLU A 37 3.06 -5.11 -10.45
CA GLU A 37 3.08 -5.71 -9.14
C GLU A 37 1.78 -5.24 -8.49
N ARG A 38 0.73 -6.06 -8.60
CA ARG A 38 -0.37 -6.10 -7.63
C ARG A 38 0.29 -6.43 -6.28
N GLY A 39 0.95 -5.41 -5.72
CA GLY A 39 1.99 -5.52 -4.71
C GLY A 39 2.60 -4.18 -4.32
N THR A 40 3.25 -3.42 -5.23
CA THR A 40 4.21 -2.39 -4.75
C THR A 40 4.50 -1.20 -5.67
N THR A 41 4.00 -1.13 -6.90
CA THR A 41 4.36 -0.02 -7.80
C THR A 41 3.44 1.20 -7.58
N GLY A 42 3.77 2.00 -6.57
CA GLY A 42 3.07 3.27 -6.27
C GLY A 42 2.96 3.61 -4.79
N LEU A 43 3.29 2.67 -3.89
CA LEU A 43 3.37 2.95 -2.46
C LEU A 43 4.71 3.61 -2.13
N PRO A 44 4.74 4.64 -1.27
CA PRO A 44 5.99 5.20 -0.77
C PRO A 44 6.76 4.11 -0.01
N LEU A 45 8.09 4.20 0.00
CA LEU A 45 8.92 3.33 0.83
C LEU A 45 8.57 3.50 2.33
N SER A 46 9.07 2.60 3.19
CA SER A 46 8.88 2.74 4.63
C SER A 46 9.54 4.01 5.16
N PRO A 47 8.90 4.79 6.06
CA PRO A 47 9.56 5.87 6.75
C PRO A 47 10.71 5.34 7.64
N GLY A 48 11.57 6.26 8.07
CA GLY A 48 12.60 5.96 9.07
C GLY A 48 11.98 5.54 10.40
N ARG A 49 12.78 4.83 11.23
CA ARG A 49 12.35 4.42 12.57
C ARG A 49 11.97 5.65 13.41
N PRO A 50 10.77 5.69 14.01
CA PRO A 50 10.38 6.81 14.86
C PRO A 50 11.20 6.85 16.14
N THR A 51 11.52 8.06 16.60
CA THR A 51 12.25 8.36 17.83
C THR A 51 11.36 9.19 18.75
N VAL A 52 11.34 8.86 20.04
CA VAL A 52 10.60 9.65 21.05
C VAL A 52 11.42 10.87 21.41
N VAL A 53 10.86 12.06 21.18
CA VAL A 53 11.50 13.35 21.43
C VAL A 53 11.16 13.87 22.82
N SER A 54 9.91 13.69 23.24
CA SER A 54 9.38 14.20 24.50
C SER A 54 8.22 13.35 24.98
N VAL A 55 8.06 13.25 26.30
CA VAL A 55 6.88 12.69 26.94
C VAL A 55 6.46 13.65 28.04
N ASP A 56 5.21 14.11 27.98
CA ASP A 56 4.63 15.03 28.95
C ASP A 56 3.27 14.49 29.43
N GLY A 57 3.24 13.95 30.65
CA GLY A 57 2.07 13.31 31.22
C GLY A 57 1.53 12.19 30.33
N HIS A 58 0.34 12.41 29.75
CA HIS A 58 -0.33 11.47 28.83
C HIS A 58 -0.05 11.77 27.36
N ARG A 59 0.93 12.61 27.04
CA ARG A 59 1.27 12.99 25.67
C ARG A 59 2.69 12.57 25.33
N ALA A 60 2.88 12.13 24.10
CA ALA A 60 4.21 11.82 23.58
C ALA A 60 4.40 12.51 22.24
N THR A 61 5.61 13.03 22.02
CA THR A 61 6.07 13.57 20.75
C THR A 61 7.06 12.59 20.14
N ILE A 62 6.78 12.17 18.92
CA ILE A 62 7.66 11.31 18.12
C ILE A 62 8.04 12.00 16.82
N GLU A 63 9.23 11.70 16.33
CA GLU A 63 9.75 12.16 15.04
C GLU A 63 10.30 10.99 14.22
N TRP A 64 10.17 11.05 12.90
CA TRP A 64 10.71 10.05 11.98
C TRP A 64 11.34 10.71 10.76
N SER A 65 11.98 9.93 9.90
CA SER A 65 12.48 10.42 8.61
C SER A 65 11.50 10.07 7.49
N PRO A 66 11.30 10.96 6.50
CA PRO A 66 10.45 10.65 5.36
C PRO A 66 11.02 9.48 4.55
N PRO A 67 10.18 8.72 3.83
CA PRO A 67 10.67 7.70 2.93
C PRO A 67 11.38 8.33 1.74
N THR A 68 12.29 7.57 1.10
CA THR A 68 12.83 7.98 -0.20
C THR A 68 11.72 7.85 -1.24
N ILE A 69 11.32 8.98 -1.82
CA ILE A 69 10.25 9.05 -2.83
C ILE A 69 10.94 9.23 -4.18
N ASP A 70 10.91 8.19 -5.02
CA ASP A 70 11.30 8.33 -6.42
C ASP A 70 10.31 9.26 -7.14
N PRO A 71 10.76 10.08 -8.11
CA PRO A 71 9.89 10.99 -8.86
C PRO A 71 8.79 10.28 -9.68
N LYS A 72 8.84 8.94 -9.76
CA LYS A 72 7.84 8.09 -10.43
C LYS A 72 6.81 7.49 -9.47
N THR A 73 6.95 7.70 -8.16
CA THR A 73 6.00 7.21 -7.14
C THR A 73 4.87 8.22 -6.92
N ALA A 74 3.69 7.72 -6.53
CA ALA A 74 2.55 8.57 -6.24
C ALA A 74 2.86 9.51 -5.06
N PRO A 75 2.27 10.72 -5.01
CA PRO A 75 2.50 11.66 -3.92
C PRO A 75 2.06 11.06 -2.57
N LEU A 76 2.90 11.20 -1.55
CA LEU A 76 2.61 10.75 -0.19
C LEU A 76 1.38 11.50 0.36
N ALA A 77 0.32 10.77 0.71
CA ALA A 77 -0.90 11.35 1.29
C ALA A 77 -0.72 11.78 2.76
N GLY A 78 0.18 11.10 3.48
CA GLY A 78 0.54 11.34 4.89
C GLY A 78 0.86 10.02 5.61
N TYR A 79 1.05 10.10 6.92
CA TYR A 79 1.42 8.99 7.80
C TYR A 79 0.28 8.63 8.75
N GLN A 80 0.05 7.34 8.93
CA GLN A 80 -0.70 6.80 10.05
C GLN A 80 0.27 6.50 11.18
N VAL A 81 -0.01 7.03 12.37
CA VAL A 81 0.79 6.82 13.57
C VAL A 81 0.08 5.81 14.44
N GLU A 82 0.76 4.74 14.78
CA GLU A 82 0.24 3.68 15.64
C GLU A 82 1.12 3.52 16.87
N TYR A 83 0.49 3.18 18.00
CA TYR A 83 1.17 2.85 19.23
C TYR A 83 0.61 1.55 19.80
N ARG A 84 1.42 0.87 20.61
CA ARG A 84 0.97 -0.30 21.37
C ARG A 84 1.42 -0.15 22.81
N VAL A 85 0.62 -0.67 23.73
CA VAL A 85 1.03 -0.77 25.12
C VAL A 85 2.02 -1.93 25.23
N TYR A 86 3.10 -1.73 26.00
CA TYR A 86 4.08 -2.79 26.18
C TYR A 86 3.42 -4.02 26.82
N GLY A 87 3.62 -5.20 26.21
CA GLY A 87 3.01 -6.44 26.66
C GLY A 87 1.63 -6.74 26.05
N THR A 88 1.06 -5.83 25.25
CA THR A 88 -0.15 -6.11 24.45
C THR A 88 0.22 -6.47 23.02
N VAL A 89 -0.71 -7.15 22.33
CA VAL A 89 -0.58 -7.48 20.91
C VAL A 89 -1.20 -6.41 20.01
N ASP A 90 -2.18 -5.69 20.53
CA ASP A 90 -2.97 -4.74 19.76
C ASP A 90 -2.25 -3.40 19.56
N TRP A 91 -2.26 -2.96 18.30
CA TRP A 91 -1.85 -1.62 17.90
C TRP A 91 -3.09 -0.72 17.85
N MET A 92 -2.94 0.51 18.32
CA MET A 92 -3.95 1.55 18.33
C MET A 92 -3.50 2.71 17.46
N VAL A 93 -4.39 3.21 16.61
CA VAL A 93 -4.14 4.41 15.82
C VAL A 93 -4.16 5.62 16.75
N ALA A 94 -3.13 6.46 16.69
CA ALA A 94 -3.00 7.66 17.51
C ALA A 94 -3.69 8.88 16.89
N ASN A 95 -3.68 9.00 15.56
CA ASN A 95 -4.14 10.17 14.81
C ASN A 95 -5.50 9.95 14.12
N ASP A 96 -6.40 10.94 14.20
CA ASP A 96 -7.70 10.89 13.50
C ASP A 96 -7.57 11.16 12.00
N THR A 97 -6.56 11.93 11.58
CA THR A 97 -6.28 12.28 10.18
C THR A 97 -4.81 12.04 9.86
N LEU A 98 -4.51 11.70 8.60
CA LEU A 98 -3.13 11.43 8.16
C LEU A 98 -2.19 12.61 8.48
N VAL A 99 -1.08 12.31 9.16
CA VAL A 99 -0.06 13.31 9.52
C VAL A 99 0.77 13.62 8.29
N ARG A 100 0.94 14.88 7.91
CA ARG A 100 1.73 15.24 6.71
C ARG A 100 3.19 15.53 7.04
N GLU A 101 3.44 15.93 8.27
CA GLU A 101 4.76 16.18 8.83
C GLU A 101 5.46 14.90 9.28
N CYS A 102 6.78 14.95 9.46
CA CYS A 102 7.55 13.83 10.02
C CYS A 102 7.67 13.89 11.56
N SER A 103 6.66 14.49 12.19
CA SER A 103 6.55 14.68 13.64
C SER A 103 5.09 14.57 14.05
N TYR A 104 4.82 13.95 15.18
CA TYR A 104 3.47 13.84 15.74
C TYR A 104 3.49 13.92 17.25
N THR A 105 2.59 14.74 17.80
CA THR A 105 2.33 14.84 19.25
C THR A 105 0.91 14.41 19.54
N GLY A 106 0.77 13.23 20.17
CA GLY A 106 -0.52 12.61 20.46
C GLY A 106 -0.75 12.39 21.95
N MET A 107 -2.02 12.28 22.33
CA MET A 107 -2.40 11.79 23.65
C MET A 107 -2.48 10.26 23.62
N LEU A 108 -1.73 9.61 24.49
CA LEU A 108 -1.76 8.16 24.67
C LEU A 108 -3.02 7.80 25.47
N ARG A 109 -3.84 6.91 24.93
CA ARG A 109 -5.01 6.36 25.63
C ARG A 109 -4.62 5.00 26.18
N PHE A 110 -4.76 4.82 27.48
CA PHE A 110 -4.48 3.59 28.21
C PHE A 110 -5.78 3.07 28.82
#